data_AF-A0A7C5ASV2-F1
#
_entry.id   AF-A0A7C5ASV2-F1
#
_cell.length_a   1.000
_cell.length_b   1.000
_cell.length_c   1.000
_cell.angle_alpha   90.00
_cell.angle_beta   90.00
_cell.angle_gamma   90.00
#
_symmetry.space_group_name_H-M   'P 1'
#
loop_
_entity.id
_entity.type
_entity.pdbx_description
1 polymer ?
#
loop_
_entity_poly.entity_id
_entity_poly.type
_entity_poly.pdbx_seq_one_letter_code
_entity_poly.pdbx_strand_id
1 'polypeptide(L)' 'MKRITIAVAGSEGKTEYRDVQILPGTQPRDVLARLGLTGFQLARPDGGAFGFTDDLYEAVADGQKIYATKADVEAGR' A
#
# COMPACT_ATOMS: atom_id res chain seq x y z
N MET A 1 15.76 4.60 6.66
CA MET A 1 15.05 4.88 5.40
C MET A 1 14.95 3.57 4.64
N LYS A 2 13.76 3.21 4.17
CA LYS A 2 13.53 1.94 3.45
C LYS A 2 12.94 2.24 2.07
N ARG A 3 13.26 1.41 1.09
CA ARG A 3 12.63 1.41 -0.24
C ARG A 3 11.72 0.20 -0.35
N ILE A 4 10.47 0.39 -0.72
CA ILE A 4 9.53 -0.69 -0.96
C ILE A 4 8.91 -0.56 -2.34
N THR A 5 8.40 -1.66 -2.88
CA THR A 5 7.69 -1.68 -4.16
C THR A 5 6.20 -1.93 -3.91
N ILE A 6 5.36 -1.00 -4.36
CA ILE A 6 3.90 -1.11 -4.32
C ILE A 6 3.43 -1.71 -5.64
N ALA A 7 2.80 -2.88 -5.59
CA ALA A 7 2.13 -3.52 -6.71
C ALA A 7 0.65 -3.13 -6.71
N VAL A 8 0.26 -2.22 -7.60
CA VAL A 8 -1.12 -1.74 -7.73
C VAL A 8 -1.87 -2.69 -8.67
N ALA A 9 -2.89 -3.36 -8.14
CA ALA A 9 -3.77 -4.20 -8.94
C ALA A 9 -4.69 -3.30 -9.80
N GLY A 10 -4.42 -3.19 -11.10
CA GLY A 10 -5.25 -2.45 -12.04
C GLY A 10 -6.48 -3.24 -12.49
N SER A 11 -7.54 -2.53 -12.86
CA SER A 11 -8.82 -3.13 -13.30
C SER A 11 -8.74 -3.87 -14.65
N GLU A 12 -7.69 -3.65 -15.45
CA GLU A 12 -7.49 -4.27 -16.76
C GLU A 12 -6.50 -5.47 -16.73
N GLY A 13 -6.29 -6.07 -15.56
CA GLY A 13 -5.36 -7.20 -15.40
C GLY A 13 -3.88 -6.83 -15.48
N LYS A 14 -3.55 -5.54 -15.56
CA LYS A 14 -2.19 -5.02 -15.49
C LYS A 14 -1.87 -4.60 -14.07
N THR A 15 -0.82 -5.17 -13.49
CA THR A 15 -0.26 -4.73 -12.21
C THR A 15 0.79 -3.66 -12.48
N GLU A 16 0.58 -2.45 -11.96
CA GLU A 16 1.60 -1.41 -11.98
C GLU A 16 2.51 -1.54 -10.77
N TYR A 17 3.82 -1.42 -10.97
CA TYR A 17 4.80 -1.44 -9.88
C TYR A 17 5.34 -0.03 -9.64
N ARG A 18 5.26 0.44 -8.41
CA ARG A 18 5.73 1.77 -8.01
C ARG A 18 6.67 1.66 -6.82
N ASP A 19 7.90 2.09 -7.00
CA ASP A 19 8.85 2.16 -5.89
C ASP A 19 8.62 3.42 -5.06
N VAL A 20 8.54 3.25 -3.75
CA VAL A 20 8.42 4.36 -2.80
C VAL A 20 9.47 4.24 -1.71
N GLN A 21 9.95 5.39 -1.28
CA GLN A 21 10.84 5.50 -0.14
C GLN A 21 10.02 5.91 1.08
N ILE A 22 10.19 5.18 2.17
CA ILE A 22 9.47 5.37 3.44
C ILE A 22 10.47 5.66 4.57
N LEU A 23 9.99 6.46 5.52
CA LEU A 23 10.70 6.86 6.74
C LEU A 23 9.96 6.30 7.97
N PRO A 24 10.61 6.19 9.14
CA PRO A 24 9.92 5.87 10.38
C PRO A 24 8.69 6.75 10.59
N GLY A 25 7.57 6.16 11.03
CA GLY A 25 6.29 6.87 11.17
C GLY A 25 5.52 7.11 9.87
N THR A 26 6.02 6.66 8.71
CA THR A 26 5.24 6.73 7.45
C THR A 26 4.04 5.80 7.55
N GLN A 27 2.84 6.33 7.35
CA GLN A 27 1.63 5.54 7.44
C GLN A 27 1.18 5.06 6.05
N PRO A 28 0.46 3.92 5.95
CA PRO A 28 -0.11 3.44 4.69
C PRO A 28 -0.94 4.49 3.95
N ARG A 29 -1.71 5.30 4.69
CA ARG A 29 -2.51 6.39 4.10
C ARG A 29 -1.66 7.45 3.39
N ASP A 30 -0.47 7.76 3.91
CA ASP A 30 0.41 8.76 3.33
C ASP A 30 1.00 8.26 2.01
N VAL A 31 1.37 6.97 1.97
CA VAL A 31 1.85 6.30 0.75
C VAL A 31 0.75 6.26 -0.31
N LEU A 32 -0.46 5.87 0.07
CA LEU A 32 -1.61 5.84 -0.84
C LEU A 32 -1.94 7.23 -1.38
N ALA A 33 -1.96 8.25 -0.52
CA ALA A 33 -2.19 9.63 -0.93
C ALA A 33 -1.11 10.14 -1.89
N ARG A 34 0.16 9.86 -1.62
CA ARG A 34 1.29 10.20 -2.50
C ARG A 34 1.20 9.55 -3.88
N LEU A 35 0.65 8.34 -3.95
CA LEU A 35 0.47 7.59 -5.19
C LEU A 35 -0.85 7.90 -5.91
N GLY A 36 -1.72 8.74 -5.33
CA GLY A 36 -3.05 9.04 -5.87
C GLY A 36 -4.01 7.85 -5.80
N LEU A 37 -3.78 6.89 -4.91
CA LEU A 37 -4.53 5.64 -4.79
C LEU A 37 -5.67 5.77 -3.76
N THR A 38 -6.53 6.76 -3.97
CA THR A 38 -7.73 6.96 -3.13
C THR A 38 -8.69 5.79 -3.31
N GLY A 39 -9.18 5.22 -2.20
CA GLY A 39 -10.03 4.02 -2.22
C GLY A 39 -9.27 2.71 -2.43
N PHE A 40 -7.94 2.73 -2.30
CA PHE A 40 -7.13 1.51 -2.20
C PHE A 40 -6.73 1.28 -0.76
N GLN A 41 -6.34 0.05 -0.46
CA GLN A 41 -5.75 -0.36 0.80
C GLN A 41 -4.44 -1.10 0.51
N LEU A 42 -3.43 -0.85 1.34
CA LEU A 42 -2.18 -1.59 1.26
C LEU A 42 -2.38 -2.98 1.87
N ALA A 43 -1.87 -4.00 1.20
CA ALA A 43 -1.95 -5.39 1.60
C ALA A 43 -0.57 -6.04 1.68
N ARG A 44 -0.42 -6.93 2.66
CA ARG A 44 0.78 -7.71 2.92
C ARG A 44 0.92 -8.84 1.91
N PRO A 45 2.16 -9.26 1.58
CA PRO A 45 2.38 -10.38 0.67
C PRO A 45 2.00 -11.74 1.26
N ASP A 46 2.06 -11.88 2.58
CA ASP A 46 1.61 -13.05 3.33
C ASP A 46 0.08 -13.13 3.52
N GLY A 47 -0.65 -12.12 3.04
CA GLY A 47 -2.10 -12.00 3.20
C GLY A 47 -2.47 -11.04 4.33
N GLY A 48 -3.67 -10.47 4.22
CA GLY A 48 -4.16 -9.43 5.13
C GLY A 48 -3.73 -8.02 4.73
N ALA A 49 -4.33 -7.05 5.40
CA ALA A 49 -4.14 -5.64 5.08
C ALA A 49 -3.35 -4.89 6.16
N PHE A 50 -2.71 -3.79 5.77
CA PHE A 50 -2.17 -2.82 6.72
C PHE A 50 -3.31 -1.91 7.21
N GLY A 51 -3.30 -1.55 8.49
CA GLY A 51 -4.19 -0.51 9.01
C GLY A 51 -3.76 0.87 8.51
N PHE A 52 -4.71 1.74 8.22
CA PHE A 52 -4.43 3.06 7.63
C PHE A 52 -3.49 3.95 8.45
N THR A 53 -3.41 3.73 9.76
CA THR A 53 -2.60 4.50 10.71
C THR A 53 -1.42 3.74 11.28
N ASP A 54 -1.20 2.49 10.85
CA ASP A 54 -0.05 1.69 11.29
C ASP A 54 1.27 2.34 10.85
N ASP A 55 2.35 2.01 11.55
CA ASP A 55 3.69 2.35 11.07
C ASP A 55 4.10 1.37 9.97
N LEU A 56 4.02 1.82 8.72
CA LEU A 56 4.42 1.00 7.58
C LEU A 56 5.91 0.68 7.62
N TYR A 57 6.75 1.56 8.17
CA TYR A 57 8.18 1.36 8.25
C TYR A 57 8.54 0.18 9.14
N GLU A 58 7.83 -0.02 10.26
CA GLU A 58 8.06 -1.18 11.12
C GLU A 58 7.46 -2.46 10.53
N ALA A 59 6.34 -2.34 9.81
CA ALA A 59 5.61 -3.49 9.29
C ALA A 59 6.22 -4.12 8.02
N VAL A 60 7.18 -3.45 7.37
CA VAL A 60 7.82 -3.95 6.13
C VAL A 60 9.35 -3.97 6.21
N ALA A 61 9.96 -4.89 5.50
CA ALA A 61 11.40 -4.94 5.27
C ALA A 61 11.84 -4.00 4.14
N ASP A 62 13.13 -3.65 4.13
CA ASP A 62 13.71 -2.94 2.98
C ASP A 62 13.69 -3.83 1.73
N GLY A 63 13.34 -3.25 0.58
CA GLY A 63 13.12 -3.95 -0.68
C GLY A 63 11.84 -4.78 -0.74
N GLN A 64 10.98 -4.76 0.30
CA GLN A 64 9.79 -5.59 0.32
C GLN A 64 8.77 -5.12 -0.73
N LYS A 65 8.20 -6.09 -1.44
CA LYS A 65 7.05 -5.90 -2.31
C LYS A 65 5.78 -6.05 -1.51
N ILE A 66 4.91 -5.04 -1.56
CA ILE A 66 3.56 -5.07 -1.00
C ILE A 66 2.54 -4.73 -2.07
N TYR A 67 1.25 -4.92 -1.79
CA TYR A 67 0.18 -4.76 -2.75
C TYR A 67 -0.70 -3.56 -2.42
N ALA A 68 -1.26 -2.91 -3.44
CA ALA A 68 -2.35 -1.96 -3.28
C ALA A 68 -3.57 -2.54 -4.00
N THR A 69 -4.55 -2.96 -3.23
CA THR A 69 -5.81 -3.50 -3.73
C THR A 69 -6.90 -2.46 -3.58
N LYS A 70 -7.82 -2.39 -4.54
CA LYS A 70 -8.99 -1.52 -4.40
C LYS A 70 -9.76 -1.98 -3.17
N ALA A 71 -9.89 -1.10 -2.19
CA ALA A 71 -10.85 -1.32 -1.12
C ALA A 71 -12.18 -1.01 -1.77
N ASP A 72 -12.92 -2.04 -2.19
CA ASP A 72 -14.32 -1.86 -2.57
C ASP A 72 -15.04 -1.29 -1.35
N VAL A 73 -15.11 0.04 -1.29
CA VAL A 73 -16.03 0.77 -0.44
C VAL A 73 -17.40 0.67 -1.12
N GLU A 74 -17.99 -0.53 -1.09
CA GLU A 74 -19.40 -0.66 -0.74
C GLU A 74 -19.51 -0.39 0.77
N ALA A 75 -19.12 0.81 1.20
CA ALA A 75 -19.54 1.32 2.50
C ALA A 75 -21.05 1.49 2.40
N GLY A 76 -21.76 0.56 3.05
CA GLY A 76 -23.21 0.45 3.04
C GLY A 76 -23.93 1.79 3.15
N ARG A 77 -24.97 1.91 2.32
CA ARG A 77 -25.97 2.96 2.42
C ARG A 77 -26.99 2.61 3.50
#